data_AF-A0A1W5D279-F1
#
_entry.id   AF-A0A1W5D279-F1
#
_cell.length_a   1.000
_cell.length_b   1.000
_cell.length_c   1.000
_cell.angle_alpha   90.00
_cell.angle_beta   90.00
_cell.angle_gamma   90.00
#
_symmetry.space_group_name_H-M   'P 1'
#
loop_
_entity.id
_entity.type
_entity.pdbx_description
1 polymer ?
#
loop_
_entity_poly.entity_id
_entity_poly.type
_entity_poly.pdbx_seq_one_letter_code
_entity_poly.pdbx_strand_id
1 'polypeptide(L)'
;MNSSKEAGLSDKHAHDRSIAAFGAAVGSSTTVLIKTGDKYEGLMAGAALVPGNAKITLMMTKKVSQPDNNAANGAVTREAALVGTSPEHAMTFDLRDVVEIDFADLNLVETAKMANGN
;
A
#
# COMPACT_ATOMS: atom_id res chain seq x y z
N MET A 1 -19.53 15.01 -29.48
CA MET A 1 -18.19 14.37 -29.52
C MET A 1 -17.25 15.20 -28.65
N ASN A 2 -17.06 14.88 -27.36
CA ASN A 2 -16.02 15.52 -26.52
C ASN A 2 -15.49 14.66 -25.35
N SER A 3 -15.87 13.37 -25.29
CA SER A 3 -15.63 12.47 -24.14
C SER A 3 -14.14 12.21 -23.84
N SER A 4 -13.25 12.33 -24.84
CA SER A 4 -11.82 12.05 -24.68
C SER A 4 -11.06 13.14 -23.90
N LYS A 5 -11.49 14.41 -23.93
CA LYS A 5 -10.85 15.49 -23.16
C LYS A 5 -11.24 15.46 -21.69
N GLU A 6 -12.48 15.10 -21.39
CA GLU A 6 -12.97 14.94 -20.01
C GLU A 6 -12.33 13.73 -19.31
N ALA A 7 -12.14 12.62 -20.03
CA ALA A 7 -11.43 11.45 -19.51
C ALA A 7 -10.00 11.79 -19.04
N GLY A 8 -9.23 12.55 -19.84
CA GLY A 8 -7.86 12.95 -19.47
C GLY A 8 -7.78 13.87 -18.25
N LEU A 9 -8.78 14.73 -18.03
CA LEU A 9 -8.87 15.55 -16.81
C LEU A 9 -9.23 14.70 -15.59
N SER A 10 -10.14 13.74 -15.76
CA SER A 10 -10.50 12.78 -14.70
C SER A 10 -9.30 11.92 -14.28
N ASP A 11 -8.55 11.40 -15.25
CA ASP A 11 -7.38 10.56 -15.00
C ASP A 11 -6.27 11.34 -14.30
N LYS A 12 -6.04 12.61 -14.70
CA LYS A 12 -5.12 13.48 -13.99
C LYS A 12 -5.53 13.65 -12.53
N HIS A 13 -6.80 13.95 -12.25
CA HIS A 13 -7.28 14.08 -10.88
C HIS A 13 -7.19 12.76 -10.09
N ALA A 14 -7.44 11.62 -10.73
CA ALA A 14 -7.27 10.32 -10.10
C ALA A 14 -5.80 10.05 -9.75
N HIS A 15 -4.88 10.38 -10.65
CA HIS A 15 -3.44 10.27 -10.43
C HIS A 15 -2.97 11.18 -9.29
N ASP A 16 -3.37 12.45 -9.29
CA ASP A 16 -3.02 13.42 -8.25
C ASP A 16 -3.53 12.96 -6.87
N ARG A 17 -4.77 12.44 -6.79
CA ARG A 17 -5.34 11.88 -5.56
C ARG A 17 -4.60 10.63 -5.10
N SER A 18 -4.20 9.76 -6.02
CA SER A 18 -3.40 8.57 -5.68
C SER A 18 -2.04 8.96 -5.13
N ILE A 19 -1.34 9.93 -5.74
CA ILE A 19 -0.07 10.45 -5.21
C ILE A 19 -0.26 10.98 -3.78
N ALA A 20 -1.30 11.79 -3.56
CA ALA A 20 -1.59 12.32 -2.22
C ALA A 20 -1.89 11.20 -1.21
N ALA A 21 -2.67 10.19 -1.58
CA ALA A 21 -3.02 9.07 -0.72
C ALA A 21 -1.80 8.22 -0.34
N PHE A 22 -0.99 7.82 -1.31
CA PHE A 22 0.24 7.04 -1.05
C PHE A 22 1.30 7.87 -0.31
N GLY A 23 1.37 9.19 -0.55
CA GLY A 23 2.21 10.10 0.21
C GLY A 23 1.79 10.20 1.68
N ALA A 24 0.49 10.31 1.95
CA ALA A 24 -0.06 10.31 3.31
C ALA A 24 0.13 8.97 4.02
N ALA A 25 0.22 7.86 3.27
CA ALA A 25 0.44 6.53 3.82
C ALA A 25 1.90 6.24 4.21
N VAL A 26 2.87 7.07 3.84
CA VAL A 26 4.28 6.88 4.23
C VAL A 26 4.40 6.84 5.76
N GLY A 27 5.06 5.80 6.28
CA GLY A 27 5.21 5.53 7.71
C GLY A 27 4.07 4.74 8.35
N SER A 28 2.94 4.54 7.65
CA SER A 28 1.82 3.73 8.16
C SER A 28 2.14 2.23 8.14
N SER A 29 1.55 1.49 9.09
CA SER A 29 1.54 0.03 9.02
C SER A 29 0.70 -0.41 7.83
N THR A 30 1.29 -1.20 6.95
CA THR A 30 0.71 -1.58 5.67
C THR A 30 0.75 -3.08 5.50
N THR A 31 -0.36 -3.64 5.02
CA THR A 31 -0.49 -5.04 4.67
C THR A 31 -0.67 -5.18 3.16
N VAL A 32 0.03 -6.13 2.56
CA VAL A 32 -0.01 -6.40 1.12
C VAL A 32 -0.31 -7.87 0.89
N LEU A 33 -1.36 -8.17 0.12
CA LEU A 33 -1.63 -9.51 -0.41
C LEU A 33 -1.24 -9.53 -1.88
N ILE A 34 -0.42 -10.50 -2.28
CA ILE A 34 -0.03 -10.69 -3.68
C ILE A 34 -0.79 -11.85 -4.33
N LYS A 35 -0.76 -11.91 -5.66
CA LYS A 35 -1.48 -12.91 -6.47
C LYS A 35 -1.14 -14.37 -6.14
N THR A 36 0.03 -14.63 -5.58
CA THR A 36 0.41 -15.98 -5.13
C THR A 36 -0.35 -16.44 -3.88
N GLY A 37 -1.10 -15.54 -3.24
CA GLY A 37 -1.76 -15.75 -1.95
C GLY A 37 -0.88 -15.39 -0.75
N ASP A 38 0.38 -15.02 -0.98
CA ASP A 38 1.28 -14.60 0.08
C ASP A 38 0.90 -13.22 0.61
N LYS A 39 0.89 -13.10 1.94
CA LYS A 39 0.59 -11.87 2.66
C LYS A 39 1.84 -11.34 3.34
N TYR A 40 2.06 -10.03 3.24
CA TYR A 40 3.18 -9.32 3.83
C TYR A 40 2.66 -8.16 4.68
N GLU A 41 3.41 -7.84 5.73
CA GLU A 41 3.15 -6.70 6.60
C GLU A 41 4.46 -5.91 6.75
N GLY A 42 4.39 -4.60 6.79
CA GLY A 42 5.55 -3.74 6.99
C GLY A 42 5.14 -2.27 7.13
N LEU A 43 6.11 -1.37 7.09
CA LEU A 43 5.86 0.07 7.10
C LEU A 43 5.98 0.62 5.69
N MET A 44 5.03 1.47 5.28
CA MET A 44 5.07 2.09 3.96
C MET A 44 6.28 3.04 3.86
N ALA A 45 7.19 2.78 2.93
CA ALA A 45 8.39 3.59 2.73
C ALA A 45 8.27 4.57 1.56
N GLY A 46 7.63 4.15 0.47
CA GLY A 46 7.42 5.00 -0.70
C GLY A 46 6.59 4.32 -1.79
N ALA A 47 6.08 5.13 -2.73
CA ALA A 47 5.40 4.65 -3.93
C ALA A 47 5.95 5.39 -5.17
N ALA A 48 6.07 4.65 -6.27
CA ALA A 48 6.38 5.19 -7.59
C ALA A 48 5.20 4.87 -8.51
N LEU A 49 4.34 5.86 -8.78
CA LEU A 49 3.09 5.67 -9.53
C LEU A 49 3.27 5.99 -11.03
N VAL A 50 4.28 5.40 -11.65
CA VAL A 50 4.54 5.61 -13.09
C VAL A 50 3.50 4.81 -13.90
N PRO A 51 2.86 5.40 -14.92
CA PRO A 51 1.93 4.67 -15.78
C PRO A 51 2.56 3.38 -16.33
N GLY A 52 1.89 2.25 -16.12
CA GLY A 52 2.37 0.93 -16.56
C GLY A 52 3.51 0.32 -15.72
N ASN A 53 4.06 1.03 -14.74
CA ASN A 53 5.10 0.52 -13.84
C ASN A 53 4.91 1.09 -12.41
N ALA A 54 3.73 0.92 -11.86
CA ALA A 54 3.44 1.42 -10.52
C ALA A 54 3.95 0.43 -9.45
N LYS A 55 4.67 0.95 -8.45
CA LYS A 55 5.31 0.16 -7.40
C LYS A 55 5.13 0.79 -6.03
N ILE A 56 5.16 -0.04 -4.99
CA ILE A 56 5.25 0.38 -3.60
C ILE A 56 6.42 -0.31 -2.92
N THR A 57 6.99 0.32 -1.90
CA THR A 57 8.06 -0.25 -1.09
C THR A 57 7.65 -0.25 0.36
N LEU A 58 7.77 -1.41 1.00
CA LEU A 58 7.66 -1.56 2.45
C LEU A 58 9.06 -1.72 3.05
N MET A 59 9.22 -1.28 4.30
CA MET A 59 10.39 -1.53 5.16
C MET A 59 9.96 -2.32 6.39
N MET A 60 10.93 -2.94 7.07
CA MET A 60 10.67 -3.84 8.20
C MET A 60 9.62 -4.90 7.82
N THR A 61 9.72 -5.39 6.58
CA THR A 61 8.70 -6.26 6.00
C THR A 61 8.81 -7.63 6.65
N LYS A 62 7.69 -8.28 6.97
CA LYS A 62 7.61 -9.68 7.38
C LYS A 62 6.57 -10.39 6.52
N LYS A 63 6.79 -11.68 6.25
CA LYS A 63 5.76 -12.53 5.63
C LYS A 63 4.79 -12.98 6.72
N VAL A 64 3.50 -12.74 6.53
CA VAL A 64 2.46 -13.17 7.47
C VAL A 64 2.16 -14.64 7.20
N SER A 65 2.51 -15.49 8.17
CA SER A 65 2.11 -16.90 8.15
C SER A 65 0.59 -16.98 8.25
N GLN A 66 -0.06 -17.71 7.33
CA GLN A 66 -1.44 -18.11 7.57
C GLN A 66 -1.47 -18.96 8.85
N PRO A 67 -2.49 -18.84 9.71
CA PRO A 67 -2.61 -19.70 10.86
C PRO A 67 -2.66 -21.15 10.35
N ASP A 68 -1.64 -21.93 10.68
CA ASP A 68 -1.67 -23.36 10.45
C ASP A 68 -2.92 -23.89 11.17
N ASN A 69 -3.85 -24.47 10.43
CA ASN A 69 -5.00 -25.20 11.00
C ASN A 69 -4.57 -26.39 11.89
N ASN A 70 -3.26 -26.58 12.07
CA ASN A 70 -2.63 -27.59 12.91
C ASN A 70 -1.87 -26.98 14.11
N ALA A 71 -2.06 -25.70 14.42
CA ALA A 71 -1.55 -25.08 15.64
C ALA A 71 -2.30 -25.66 16.85
N ALA A 72 -1.84 -26.83 17.30
CA ALA A 72 -2.28 -27.47 18.52
C ALA A 72 -2.10 -26.53 19.72
N ASN A 73 -3.10 -26.55 20.60
CA ASN A 73 -3.19 -25.81 21.86
C ASN A 73 -1.82 -25.47 22.49
N GLY A 74 -1.43 -24.19 22.47
CA GLY A 74 -0.27 -23.68 23.19
C GLY A 74 0.97 -23.32 22.35
N ALA A 75 0.90 -23.37 21.02
CA ALA A 75 1.99 -22.86 20.19
C ALA A 75 2.08 -21.33 20.28
N VAL A 76 3.14 -20.83 20.92
CA VAL A 76 3.54 -19.41 20.89
C VAL A 76 3.69 -19.00 19.43
N THR A 77 2.98 -17.96 19.00
CA THR A 77 3.13 -17.36 17.67
C THR A 77 4.58 -16.91 17.52
N ARG A 78 5.40 -17.70 16.80
CA ARG A 78 6.77 -17.31 16.51
C ARG A 78 6.70 -16.00 15.73
N GLU A 79 7.32 -14.93 16.24
CA GLU A 79 7.41 -13.67 15.50
C GLU A 79 7.98 -13.96 14.10
N ALA A 80 7.24 -13.52 13.07
CA ALA A 80 7.66 -13.75 11.70
C ALA A 80 8.97 -13.00 11.46
N ALA A 81 9.97 -13.70 10.92
CA ALA A 81 11.26 -13.10 10.60
C ALA A 81 11.08 -11.97 9.57
N LEU A 82 11.83 -10.88 9.75
CA LEU A 82 11.90 -9.83 8.74
C LEU A 82 12.45 -10.39 7.43
N VAL A 83 11.85 -9.96 6.32
CA VAL A 83 12.15 -10.37 4.95
C VAL A 83 12.50 -9.12 4.14
N GLY A 84 13.37 -9.30 3.15
CA GLY A 84 13.96 -8.19 2.40
C GLY A 84 15.48 -8.23 2.49
N THR A 85 16.14 -7.67 1.48
CA THR A 85 17.58 -7.83 1.27
C THR A 85 18.40 -6.62 1.73
N SER A 86 17.75 -5.49 2.02
CA SER A 86 18.41 -4.29 2.55
C SER A 86 18.57 -4.34 4.07
N PRO A 87 19.44 -3.49 4.67
CA PRO A 87 19.53 -3.33 6.12
C PRO A 87 18.20 -2.97 6.79
N GLU A 88 17.28 -2.37 6.04
CA GLU A 88 15.94 -1.98 6.51
C GLU A 88 14.88 -3.05 6.22
N HIS A 89 15.28 -4.23 5.74
CA HIS A 89 14.38 -5.30 5.32
C HIS A 89 13.29 -4.80 4.36
N ALA A 90 13.75 -4.04 3.36
CA ALA A 90 12.87 -3.45 2.37
C ALA A 90 12.44 -4.46 1.31
N MET A 91 11.18 -4.38 0.89
CA MET A 91 10.62 -5.11 -0.23
C MET A 91 9.82 -4.16 -1.12
N THR A 92 10.04 -4.27 -2.43
CA THR A 92 9.29 -3.53 -3.45
C THR A 92 8.33 -4.46 -4.16
N PHE A 93 7.08 -4.05 -4.24
CA PHE A 93 5.99 -4.77 -4.89
C PHE A 93 5.57 -4.04 -6.15
N ASP A 94 5.41 -4.77 -7.25
CA ASP A 94 4.74 -4.28 -8.45
C ASP A 94 3.23 -4.32 -8.23
N LEU A 95 2.54 -3.19 -8.41
CA LEU A 95 1.10 -3.12 -8.17
C LEU A 95 0.29 -4.05 -9.10
N ARG A 96 0.88 -4.51 -10.22
CA ARG A 96 0.27 -5.51 -11.08
C ARG A 96 0.22 -6.89 -10.42
N ASP A 97 1.08 -7.17 -9.44
CA ASP A 97 1.13 -8.45 -8.72
C ASP A 97 0.45 -8.39 -7.35
N VAL A 98 0.03 -7.19 -6.94
CA VAL A 98 -0.73 -6.94 -5.72
C VAL A 98 -2.22 -7.16 -5.98
N VAL A 99 -2.87 -7.84 -5.04
CA VAL A 99 -4.33 -8.07 -5.02
C VAL A 99 -5.01 -7.08 -4.08
N GLU A 100 -4.40 -6.82 -2.93
CA GLU A 100 -4.96 -5.97 -1.88
C GLU A 100 -3.85 -5.21 -1.16
N ILE A 101 -4.13 -3.96 -0.81
CA ILE A 101 -3.31 -3.13 0.06
C ILE A 101 -4.22 -2.57 1.14
N ASP A 102 -3.83 -2.74 2.38
CA ASP A 102 -4.52 -2.17 3.53
C ASP A 102 -3.55 -1.29 4.32
N PHE A 103 -3.96 -0.06 4.64
CA PHE A 103 -3.20 0.90 5.42
C PHE A 103 -3.89 1.09 6.77
N ALA A 104 -3.22 0.70 7.84
CA ALA A 104 -3.76 0.84 9.19
C ALA A 104 -3.91 2.32 9.54
N ASP A 105 -5.11 2.68 10.03
CA ASP A 105 -5.45 3.99 10.57
C ASP A 105 -5.18 5.18 9.63
N LEU A 106 -5.20 4.96 8.31
CA LEU A 106 -5.00 6.03 7.33
C LEU A 106 -6.23 6.95 7.30
N ASN A 107 -6.07 8.16 7.84
CA ASN A 107 -7.07 9.22 7.73
C ASN A 107 -6.59 10.28 6.74
N LEU A 108 -7.16 10.27 5.53
CA LEU A 108 -7.01 11.40 4.60
C LEU A 108 -7.89 12.54 5.10
N VAL A 109 -7.27 13.58 5.67
CA VAL A 109 -7.97 14.82 6.00
C VAL A 109 -8.63 15.33 4.73
N GLU A 110 -9.96 15.38 4.74
CA GLU A 110 -10.73 15.97 3.65
C GLU A 110 -10.31 17.43 3.56
N THR A 111 -9.80 17.86 2.40
CA THR A 111 -9.37 19.24 2.19
C THR A 111 -10.62 20.09 2.35
N ALA A 112 -10.80 20.70 3.53
CA ALA A 112 -11.93 21.55 3.83
C ALA A 112 -12.03 22.58 2.69
N LYS A 113 -13.18 22.62 2.02
CA LYS A 113 -13.49 23.67 1.05
C LYS A 113 -13.25 24.99 1.79
N MET A 114 -12.16 25.68 1.47
CA MET A 114 -12.06 27.09 1.79
C MET A 114 -13.20 27.74 1.01
N ALA A 115 -14.30 28.02 1.71
CA ALA A 115 -15.37 28.84 1.18
C ALA A 115 -14.72 30.19 0.89
N ASN A 116 -14.50 30.48 -0.40
CA ASN A 116 -14.06 31.81 -0.80
C ASN A 116 -15.08 32.79 -0.23
N GLY A 117 -14.58 33.67 0.65
CA GLY A 117 -15.37 34.67 1.33
C GLY A 117 -16.11 35.56 0.34
N ASN A 118 -17.31 35.95 0.80
CA ASN A 118 -18.36 36.74 0.17
C ASN A 118 -17.91 37.97 -0.66
#